data_AF-A0A961HUS8-F1
#
_entry.id   AF-A0A961HUS8-F1
#
_cell.length_a   1.000
_cell.length_b   1.000
_cell.length_c   1.000
_cell.angle_alpha   90.00
_cell.angle_beta   90.00
_cell.angle_gamma   90.00
#
_symmetry.space_group_name_H-M   'P 1'
#
loop_
_entity.id
_entity.type
_entity.pdbx_description
1 polymer ?
#
loop_
_entity_poly.entity_id
_entity_poly.type
_entity_poly.pdbx_seq_one_letter_code
_entity_poly.pdbx_strand_id
1 'polypeptide(L)'
;MSEFIKIIQANESIKNSLDLSYAIKLDALNALFAASRGDERGRGFSVAVSELVGFSKFFDQTTADLSSRIERNLIAYSELVRYEHRYRLFVRGCSLAGDNEQITRWHAEADRRFSRAQRDHRLTKKHFLLSVRNTLKQCLQSKIISLRAKIESSYSEGGSEYQEFLQRIEDNFEQIMKTLKSIEKQFALQANG
;
A
#
# COMPACT_ATOMS: atom_id res chain seq x y z
N MET A 1 8.24 18.56 -3.36
CA MET A 1 6.98 18.12 -2.71
C MET A 1 7.30 17.71 -1.27
N SER A 2 6.61 18.29 -0.28
CA SER A 2 6.81 17.98 1.15
C SER A 2 6.51 16.50 1.44
N GLU A 3 7.25 15.87 2.37
CA GLU A 3 7.00 14.49 2.78
C GLU A 3 5.56 14.31 3.29
N PHE A 4 5.00 15.31 3.98
CA PHE A 4 3.60 15.34 4.39
C PHE A 4 2.64 15.13 3.20
N ILE A 5 2.86 15.87 2.10
CA ILE A 5 2.02 15.77 0.91
C ILE A 5 2.09 14.37 0.31
N LYS A 6 3.28 13.76 0.27
CA LYS A 6 3.45 12.39 -0.23
C LYS A 6 2.69 11.38 0.62
N ILE A 7 2.74 11.50 1.94
CA ILE A 7 2.04 10.61 2.88
C ILE A 7 0.53 10.69 2.66
N ILE A 8 -0.02 11.91 2.54
CA ILE A 8 -1.44 12.12 2.26
C ILE A 8 -1.82 11.56 0.88
N GLN A 9 -1.06 11.86 -0.16
CA GLN A 9 -1.31 11.36 -1.51
C GLN A 9 -1.26 9.82 -1.59
N ALA A 10 -0.31 9.20 -0.88
CA ALA A 10 -0.23 7.75 -0.80
C ALA A 10 -1.46 7.17 -0.09
N ASN A 11 -1.91 7.78 1.01
CA ASN A 11 -3.12 7.35 1.71
C ASN A 11 -4.37 7.41 0.82
N GLU A 12 -4.57 8.52 0.10
CA GLU A 12 -5.68 8.63 -0.85
C GLU A 12 -5.58 7.63 -2.00
N SER A 13 -4.37 7.38 -2.51
CA SER A 13 -4.13 6.37 -3.55
C SER A 13 -4.42 4.94 -3.06
N ILE A 14 -4.11 4.64 -1.80
CA ILE A 14 -4.44 3.36 -1.15
C ILE A 14 -5.96 3.21 -1.03
N LYS A 15 -6.67 4.25 -0.59
CA LYS A 15 -8.14 4.24 -0.53
C LYS A 15 -8.78 4.01 -1.89
N ASN A 16 -8.32 4.70 -2.93
CA ASN A 16 -8.82 4.48 -4.30
C ASN A 16 -8.58 3.04 -4.80
N SER A 17 -7.54 2.36 -4.30
CA SER A 17 -7.29 0.95 -4.63
C SER A 17 -8.34 0.02 -4.01
N LEU A 18 -9.01 0.43 -2.92
CA LEU A 18 -10.12 -0.31 -2.33
C LEU A 18 -11.34 -0.36 -3.27
N ASP A 19 -11.66 0.76 -3.94
CA ASP A 19 -12.76 0.81 -4.91
C ASP A 19 -12.50 -0.14 -6.08
N LEU A 20 -11.25 -0.24 -6.52
CA LEU A 20 -10.82 -1.19 -7.56
C LEU A 20 -10.89 -2.65 -7.08
N SER A 21 -10.55 -2.92 -5.81
CA SER A 21 -10.73 -4.25 -5.20
C SER A 21 -12.19 -4.68 -5.21
N TYR A 22 -13.09 -3.76 -4.86
CA TYR A 22 -14.52 -3.98 -4.88
C TYR A 22 -15.04 -4.25 -6.30
N ALA A 23 -14.55 -3.51 -7.29
CA ALA A 23 -14.85 -3.77 -8.71
C ALA A 23 -14.39 -5.17 -9.15
N ILE A 24 -13.16 -5.58 -8.81
CA ILE A 24 -12.64 -6.94 -9.08
C ILE A 24 -13.56 -7.99 -8.46
N LYS A 25 -13.99 -7.79 -7.21
CA LYS A 25 -14.89 -8.70 -6.52
C LYS A 25 -16.23 -8.85 -7.25
N LEU A 26 -16.83 -7.75 -7.67
CA LEU A 26 -18.10 -7.78 -8.40
C LEU A 26 -17.96 -8.47 -9.75
N ASP A 27 -16.93 -8.14 -10.53
CA ASP A 27 -16.68 -8.80 -11.81
C ASP A 27 -16.40 -10.31 -11.64
N ALA A 28 -15.65 -10.69 -10.60
CA ALA A 28 -15.41 -12.10 -10.30
C ALA A 28 -16.68 -12.84 -9.87
N LEU A 29 -17.54 -12.22 -9.05
CA LEU A 29 -18.85 -12.82 -8.70
C LEU A 29 -19.74 -12.96 -9.93
N ASN A 30 -19.79 -11.95 -10.79
CA ASN A 30 -20.57 -12.00 -12.03
C ASN A 30 -20.07 -13.10 -12.97
N ALA A 31 -18.75 -13.24 -13.11
CA ALA A 31 -18.13 -14.33 -13.85
C ALA A 31 -18.51 -15.71 -13.26
N LEU A 32 -18.50 -15.84 -11.93
CA LEU A 32 -18.88 -17.09 -11.25
C LEU A 32 -20.36 -17.42 -11.47
N PHE A 33 -21.26 -16.43 -11.43
CA PHE A 33 -22.68 -16.62 -11.72
C PHE A 33 -22.95 -16.97 -13.18
N ALA A 34 -22.18 -16.40 -14.11
CA ALA A 34 -22.27 -16.76 -15.52
C ALA A 34 -21.81 -18.22 -15.71
N ALA A 35 -20.70 -18.61 -15.07
CA ALA A 35 -20.18 -19.97 -15.15
C ALA A 35 -21.11 -21.03 -14.54
N SER A 36 -21.83 -20.71 -13.46
CA SER A 36 -22.77 -21.64 -12.84
C SER A 36 -24.02 -21.92 -13.68
N ARG A 37 -24.25 -21.11 -14.74
CA ARG A 37 -25.32 -21.34 -15.74
C ARG A 37 -24.83 -22.16 -16.95
N GLY A 38 -23.52 -22.34 -17.11
CA GLY A 38 -22.91 -23.10 -18.19
C GLY A 38 -22.64 -24.58 -17.83
N ASP A 39 -22.43 -25.40 -18.85
CA ASP A 39 -22.21 -26.87 -18.75
C ASP A 39 -20.90 -27.25 -18.02
N GLU A 40 -20.69 -28.55 -17.75
CA GLU A 40 -19.56 -29.12 -16.95
C GLU A 40 -18.14 -28.68 -17.35
N ARG A 41 -17.95 -28.08 -18.54
CA ARG A 41 -16.66 -27.58 -19.05
C ARG A 41 -16.16 -26.32 -18.35
N GLY A 42 -16.98 -25.64 -17.53
CA GLY A 42 -16.61 -24.41 -16.79
C GLY A 42 -15.95 -24.61 -15.41
N ARG A 43 -15.60 -25.83 -15.00
CA ARG A 43 -15.09 -26.11 -13.64
C ARG A 43 -13.74 -25.45 -13.36
N GLY A 44 -12.77 -25.52 -14.28
CA GLY A 44 -11.45 -24.89 -14.12
C GLY A 44 -11.55 -23.36 -14.02
N PHE A 45 -12.41 -22.75 -14.84
CA PHE A 45 -12.72 -21.33 -14.80
C PHE A 45 -13.32 -20.92 -13.45
N SER A 46 -14.32 -21.68 -12.97
CA SER A 46 -15.00 -21.40 -11.70
C SER A 46 -14.05 -21.44 -10.50
N VAL A 47 -13.05 -22.34 -10.50
CA VAL A 47 -12.02 -22.39 -9.46
C VAL A 47 -11.17 -21.12 -9.47
N ALA A 48 -10.63 -20.74 -10.63
CA ALA A 48 -9.79 -19.55 -10.74
C ALA A 48 -10.55 -18.25 -10.39
N VAL A 49 -11.81 -18.14 -10.78
CA VAL A 49 -12.67 -17.01 -10.42
C VAL A 49 -13.00 -16.99 -8.92
N SER A 50 -13.19 -18.16 -8.30
CA SER A 50 -13.36 -18.25 -6.83
C SER A 50 -12.10 -17.80 -6.07
N GLU A 51 -10.91 -18.10 -6.60
CA GLU A 51 -9.65 -17.58 -6.05
C GLU A 51 -9.57 -16.06 -6.15
N LEU A 52 -10.07 -15.44 -7.23
CA LEU A 52 -10.15 -13.98 -7.37
C LEU A 52 -11.11 -13.34 -6.37
N VAL A 53 -12.26 -13.98 -6.08
CA VAL A 53 -13.16 -13.55 -5.01
C VAL A 53 -12.45 -13.62 -3.66
N GLY A 54 -11.74 -14.72 -3.38
CA GLY A 54 -10.92 -14.86 -2.18
C GLY A 54 -9.84 -13.78 -2.06
N PHE A 55 -9.16 -13.48 -3.16
CA PHE A 55 -8.17 -12.41 -3.24
C PHE A 55 -8.76 -11.05 -2.87
N SER A 56 -9.94 -10.68 -3.38
CA SER A 56 -10.54 -9.38 -3.07
C SER A 56 -10.72 -9.16 -1.56
N LYS A 57 -11.18 -10.18 -0.84
CA LYS A 57 -11.32 -10.14 0.63
C LYS A 57 -9.97 -9.98 1.33
N PHE A 58 -8.95 -10.68 0.85
CA PHE A 58 -7.59 -10.52 1.36
C PHE A 58 -7.01 -9.13 1.06
N PHE A 59 -7.31 -8.58 -0.13
CA PHE A 59 -6.87 -7.27 -0.54
C PHE A 59 -7.53 -6.15 0.28
N ASP A 60 -8.80 -6.29 0.66
CA ASP A 60 -9.49 -5.37 1.57
C ASP A 60 -8.77 -5.30 2.93
N GLN A 61 -8.42 -6.46 3.50
CA GLN A 61 -7.66 -6.55 4.76
C GLN A 61 -6.27 -5.92 4.63
N THR A 62 -5.59 -6.18 3.52
CA THR A 62 -4.26 -5.65 3.24
C THR A 62 -4.29 -4.14 3.06
N THR A 63 -5.30 -3.61 2.38
CA THR A 63 -5.51 -2.17 2.18
C THR A 63 -5.78 -1.45 3.51
N ALA A 64 -6.53 -2.08 4.42
CA ALA A 64 -6.72 -1.58 5.77
C ALA A 64 -5.40 -1.54 6.58
N ASP A 65 -4.58 -2.60 6.50
CA ASP A 65 -3.24 -2.61 7.13
C ASP A 65 -2.31 -1.53 6.52
N LEU A 66 -2.31 -1.37 5.19
CA LEU A 66 -1.56 -0.29 4.51
C LEU A 66 -2.00 1.09 4.99
N SER A 67 -3.31 1.32 5.10
CA SER A 67 -3.89 2.57 5.61
C SER A 67 -3.45 2.85 7.06
N SER A 68 -3.49 1.83 7.93
CA SER A 68 -3.01 1.97 9.32
C SER A 68 -1.50 2.26 9.39
N ARG A 69 -0.70 1.70 8.48
CA ARG A 69 0.76 1.92 8.45
C ARG A 69 1.12 3.30 7.93
N ILE A 70 0.43 3.80 6.91
CA ILE A 70 0.68 5.15 6.40
C ILE A 70 0.25 6.21 7.42
N GLU A 71 -0.82 5.96 8.17
CA GLU A 71 -1.23 6.81 9.31
C GLU A 71 -0.15 6.84 10.40
N ARG A 72 0.39 5.67 10.79
CA ARG A 72 1.51 5.62 11.75
C ARG A 72 2.74 6.37 11.25
N ASN A 73 3.02 6.30 9.94
CA ASN A 73 4.10 7.07 9.34
C ASN A 73 3.84 8.59 9.39
N LEU A 74 2.59 9.03 9.18
CA LEU A 74 2.18 10.42 9.31
C LEU A 74 2.38 10.95 10.73
N ILE A 75 1.97 10.17 11.73
CA ILE A 75 2.13 10.52 13.16
C ILE A 75 3.62 10.65 13.48
N ALA A 76 4.44 9.66 13.10
CA ALA A 76 5.87 9.69 13.34
C ALA A 76 6.57 10.86 12.63
N TYR A 77 6.17 11.18 11.39
CA TYR A 77 6.68 12.34 10.66
C TYR A 77 6.29 13.65 11.34
N SER A 78 5.04 13.79 11.78
CA SER A 78 4.55 14.99 12.44
C SER A 78 5.27 15.24 13.76
N GLU A 79 5.51 14.18 14.55
CA GLU A 79 6.32 14.27 15.76
C GLU A 79 7.77 14.64 15.45
N LEU A 80 8.38 14.04 14.41
CA LEU A 80 9.74 14.40 13.97
C LEU A 80 9.85 15.90 13.63
N VAL A 81 8.93 16.45 12.84
CA VAL A 81 8.94 17.87 12.47
C VAL A 81 8.78 18.77 13.70
N ARG A 82 7.91 18.39 14.65
CA ARG A 82 7.75 19.10 15.93
C ARG A 82 9.02 19.07 16.76
N TYR A 83 9.68 17.92 16.85
CA TYR A 83 10.96 17.77 17.56
C TYR A 83 12.07 18.56 16.87
N GLU A 84 12.17 18.53 15.55
CA GLU A 84 13.16 19.30 14.79
C GLU A 84 13.02 20.79 15.05
N HIS A 85 11.79 21.31 15.04
CA HIS A 85 11.53 22.71 15.35
C HIS A 85 11.95 23.08 16.78
N ARG A 86 11.52 22.30 17.78
CA ARG A 86 11.88 22.52 19.19
C ARG A 86 13.38 22.38 19.43
N TYR A 87 14.03 21.39 18.80
CA TYR A 87 15.45 21.14 18.91
C TYR A 87 16.26 22.31 18.36
N ARG A 88 15.91 22.84 17.17
CA ARG A 88 16.57 24.03 16.61
C ARG A 88 16.45 25.25 17.52
N LEU A 89 15.27 25.51 18.09
CA LEU A 89 15.08 26.61 19.03
C LEU A 89 15.90 26.42 20.30
N PHE A 90 15.93 25.20 20.82
CA PHE A 90 16.73 24.85 21.99
C PHE A 90 18.23 25.05 21.75
N VAL A 91 18.77 24.50 20.67
CA VAL A 91 20.19 24.65 20.27
C VAL A 91 20.56 26.13 20.12
N ARG A 92 19.68 26.93 19.48
CA ARG A 92 19.89 28.37 19.36
C ARG A 92 19.90 29.06 20.73
N GLY A 93 18.99 28.69 21.64
CA GLY A 93 18.99 29.19 23.02
C GLY A 93 20.28 28.85 23.77
N CYS A 94 20.76 27.62 23.67
CA CYS A 94 22.03 27.19 24.29
C CYS A 94 23.22 28.02 23.79
N SER A 95 23.29 28.29 22.47
CA SER A 95 24.37 29.09 21.90
C SER A 95 24.44 30.53 22.42
N LEU A 96 23.30 31.07 22.90
CA LEU A 96 23.20 32.42 23.46
C LEU A 96 23.46 32.47 24.97
N ALA A 97 23.28 31.35 25.67
CA ALA A 97 23.32 31.29 27.13
C ALA A 97 24.73 31.04 27.73
N GLY A 98 25.74 30.78 26.88
CA GLY A 98 27.10 30.47 27.30
C GLY A 98 27.27 29.03 27.80
N ASP A 99 28.50 28.67 28.21
CA ASP A 99 28.82 27.30 28.62
C ASP A 99 28.35 27.04 30.06
N ASN A 100 27.47 26.04 30.23
CA ASN A 100 26.93 25.62 31.52
C ASN A 100 26.70 24.11 31.49
N GLU A 101 27.18 23.40 32.49
CA GLU A 101 27.05 21.93 32.60
C GLU A 101 25.59 21.45 32.49
N GLN A 102 24.64 22.21 33.04
CA GLN A 102 23.22 21.91 32.96
C GLN A 102 22.69 22.03 31.52
N ILE A 103 23.17 23.03 30.78
CA ILE A 103 22.82 23.23 29.36
C ILE A 103 23.37 22.07 28.51
N THR A 104 24.61 21.64 28.77
CA THR A 104 25.22 20.47 28.10
C THR A 104 24.43 19.19 28.36
N ARG A 105 23.99 18.95 29.60
CA ARG A 105 23.15 17.79 29.95
C ARG A 105 21.79 17.84 29.24
N TRP A 106 21.12 18.99 29.21
CA TRP A 106 19.85 19.15 28.49
C TRP A 106 19.99 19.00 26.99
N HIS A 107 21.11 19.47 26.42
CA HIS A 107 21.40 19.28 25.00
C HIS A 107 21.55 17.80 24.63
N ALA A 108 22.30 17.04 25.42
CA ALA A 108 22.43 15.59 25.20
C ALA A 108 21.08 14.85 25.28
N GLU A 109 20.20 15.25 26.19
CA GLU A 109 18.84 14.67 26.29
C GLU A 109 17.95 15.07 25.10
N ALA A 110 18.00 16.33 24.67
CA ALA A 110 17.24 16.81 23.51
C ALA A 110 17.68 16.09 22.22
N ASP A 111 18.99 15.92 22.03
CA ASP A 111 19.56 15.20 20.89
C ASP A 111 19.16 13.72 20.86
N ARG A 112 19.15 13.05 22.03
CA ARG A 112 18.64 11.67 22.16
C ARG A 112 17.17 11.55 21.76
N ARG A 113 16.32 12.50 22.15
CA ARG A 113 14.89 12.51 21.80
C ARG A 113 14.70 12.75 20.30
N PHE A 114 15.43 13.70 19.73
CA PHE A 114 15.40 13.97 18.29
C PHE A 114 15.85 12.74 17.48
N SER A 115 16.97 12.12 17.87
CA SER A 115 17.49 10.88 17.28
C SER A 115 16.51 9.71 17.41
N ARG A 116 15.73 9.63 18.50
CA ARG A 116 14.66 8.62 18.63
C ARG A 116 13.53 8.87 17.64
N ALA A 117 13.03 10.10 17.54
CA ALA A 117 11.98 10.46 16.59
C ALA A 117 12.38 10.19 15.13
N GLN A 118 13.64 10.49 14.77
CA GLN A 118 14.19 10.14 13.44
C GLN A 118 14.17 8.63 13.18
N ARG A 119 14.61 7.83 14.16
CA ARG A 119 14.60 6.37 14.04
C ARG A 119 13.19 5.82 13.91
N ASP A 120 12.25 6.30 14.71
CA ASP A 120 10.85 5.86 14.68
C ASP A 120 10.19 6.20 13.33
N HIS A 121 10.42 7.40 12.79
CA HIS A 121 9.96 7.76 11.45
C HIS A 121 10.57 6.85 10.37
N ARG A 122 11.88 6.57 10.43
CA ARG A 122 12.55 5.68 9.48
C ARG A 122 12.00 4.24 9.56
N LEU A 123 11.73 3.74 10.76
CA LEU A 123 11.18 2.40 10.97
C LEU A 123 9.76 2.29 10.45
N THR A 124 8.87 3.22 10.79
CA THR A 124 7.49 3.24 10.28
C THR A 124 7.46 3.34 8.76
N LYS A 125 8.33 4.17 8.17
CA LYS A 125 8.50 4.28 6.72
C LYS A 125 8.93 2.96 6.08
N LYS A 126 9.94 2.30 6.66
CA LYS A 126 10.43 0.99 6.19
C LYS A 126 9.32 -0.06 6.25
N HIS A 127 8.57 -0.13 7.36
CA HIS A 127 7.48 -1.07 7.53
C HIS A 127 6.35 -0.83 6.53
N PHE A 128 6.01 0.44 6.26
CA PHE A 128 5.04 0.79 5.21
C PHE A 128 5.51 0.32 3.82
N LEU A 129 6.76 0.63 3.44
CA LEU A 129 7.35 0.19 2.17
C LEU A 129 7.37 -1.34 2.00
N LEU A 130 7.70 -2.08 3.06
CA LEU A 130 7.67 -3.54 3.04
C LEU A 130 6.25 -4.07 2.80
N SER A 131 5.24 -3.49 3.45
CA SER A 131 3.85 -3.86 3.22
C SER A 131 3.42 -3.56 1.79
N VAL A 132 3.75 -2.38 1.23
CA VAL A 132 3.44 -2.03 -0.17
C VAL A 132 4.03 -3.06 -1.15
N ARG A 133 5.29 -3.45 -0.95
CA ARG A 133 5.96 -4.48 -1.77
C ARG A 133 5.30 -5.84 -1.64
N ASN A 134 4.88 -6.22 -0.44
CA ASN A 134 4.19 -7.49 -0.23
C ASN A 134 2.82 -7.49 -0.92
N THR A 135 2.06 -6.39 -0.84
CA THR A 135 0.79 -6.22 -1.56
C THR A 135 1.00 -6.30 -3.08
N LEU A 136 2.05 -5.65 -3.62
CA LEU A 136 2.40 -5.76 -5.04
C LEU A 136 2.62 -7.21 -5.49
N LYS A 137 3.36 -8.00 -4.71
CA LYS A 137 3.58 -9.42 -5.00
C LYS A 137 2.27 -10.21 -5.04
N GLN A 138 1.35 -9.93 -4.13
CA GLN A 138 0.04 -10.58 -4.06
C GLN A 138 -0.85 -10.20 -5.25
N CYS A 139 -0.84 -8.93 -5.68
CA CYS A 139 -1.51 -8.50 -6.91
C CYS A 139 -0.95 -9.21 -8.14
N LEU A 140 0.37 -9.37 -8.23
CA LEU A 140 1.02 -10.09 -9.34
C LEU A 140 0.60 -11.56 -9.39
N GLN A 141 0.56 -12.25 -8.24
CA GLN A 141 0.09 -13.63 -8.16
C GLN A 141 -1.37 -13.75 -8.63
N SER A 142 -2.22 -12.81 -8.22
CA SER A 142 -3.64 -12.83 -8.58
C SER A 142 -3.90 -12.47 -10.04
N LYS A 143 -3.07 -11.60 -10.63
CA LYS A 143 -3.07 -11.38 -12.09
C LYS A 143 -2.75 -12.66 -12.86
N ILE A 144 -1.82 -13.49 -12.37
CA ILE A 144 -1.52 -14.79 -13.00
C ILE A 144 -2.74 -15.72 -12.91
N ILE A 145 -3.48 -15.71 -11.81
CA ILE A 145 -4.73 -16.48 -11.67
C ILE A 145 -5.77 -16.01 -12.69
N SER A 146 -5.94 -14.69 -12.87
CA SER A 146 -6.83 -14.12 -13.89
C SER A 146 -6.45 -14.55 -15.31
N LEU A 147 -5.15 -14.52 -15.64
CA LEU A 147 -4.66 -14.99 -16.95
C LEU A 147 -4.94 -16.47 -17.17
N ARG A 148 -4.79 -17.31 -16.13
CA ARG A 148 -5.14 -18.73 -16.21
C ARG A 148 -6.64 -18.92 -16.44
N ALA A 149 -7.49 -18.17 -15.74
CA ALA A 149 -8.93 -18.18 -15.95
C ALA A 149 -9.29 -17.83 -17.41
N LYS A 150 -8.57 -16.87 -18.01
CA LYS A 150 -8.79 -16.42 -19.40
C LYS A 150 -8.45 -17.48 -20.43
N ILE A 151 -7.36 -18.21 -20.18
CA ILE A 151 -6.97 -19.36 -21.01
C ILE A 151 -8.05 -20.43 -20.92
N GLU A 152 -8.47 -20.79 -19.71
CA GLU A 152 -9.49 -21.81 -19.47
C GLU A 152 -10.86 -21.45 -20.10
N SER A 153 -11.28 -20.18 -19.98
CA SER A 153 -12.53 -19.71 -20.59
C SER A 153 -12.51 -19.75 -22.11
N SER A 154 -11.33 -19.65 -22.73
CA SER A 154 -11.18 -19.71 -24.19
C SER A 154 -11.49 -21.11 -24.76
N TYR A 155 -11.43 -22.15 -23.91
CA TYR A 155 -11.80 -23.52 -24.26
C TYR A 155 -13.26 -23.86 -23.90
N SER A 156 -14.00 -22.90 -23.33
CA SER A 156 -15.38 -23.08 -22.87
C SER A 156 -16.40 -22.59 -23.91
N GLU A 157 -17.51 -23.31 -24.09
CA GLU A 157 -18.67 -22.78 -24.84
C GLU A 157 -19.24 -21.58 -24.06
N GLY A 158 -19.39 -20.41 -24.71
CA GLY A 158 -19.72 -19.14 -24.04
C GLY A 158 -18.51 -18.29 -23.60
N GLY A 159 -17.29 -18.66 -24.00
CA GLY A 159 -16.03 -18.01 -23.59
C GLY A 159 -15.93 -16.50 -23.79
N SER A 160 -16.68 -15.91 -24.73
CA SER A 160 -16.63 -14.47 -25.01
C SER A 160 -17.13 -13.61 -23.85
N GLU A 161 -18.21 -14.02 -23.16
CA GLU A 161 -18.74 -13.26 -22.01
C GLU A 161 -17.79 -13.33 -20.81
N TYR A 162 -17.19 -14.50 -20.56
CA TYR A 162 -16.20 -14.68 -19.50
C TYR A 162 -14.94 -13.82 -19.70
N GLN A 163 -14.50 -13.68 -20.95
CA GLN A 163 -13.33 -12.88 -21.29
C GLN A 163 -13.54 -11.39 -21.00
N GLU A 164 -14.76 -10.86 -21.12
CA GLU A 164 -15.05 -9.46 -20.79
C GLU A 164 -14.90 -9.19 -19.29
N PHE A 165 -15.43 -10.06 -18.42
CA PHE A 165 -15.25 -9.95 -16.97
C PHE A 165 -13.77 -10.01 -16.59
N LEU A 166 -13.03 -10.95 -17.18
CA LEU A 166 -11.60 -11.12 -16.92
C LEU A 166 -10.77 -9.94 -17.44
N GLN A 167 -11.14 -9.33 -18.56
CA GLN A 167 -10.46 -8.14 -19.06
C GLN A 167 -10.61 -6.98 -18.08
N ARG A 168 -11.82 -6.72 -17.55
CA ARG A 168 -12.03 -5.67 -16.54
C ARG A 168 -11.25 -5.94 -15.25
N ILE A 169 -11.20 -7.21 -14.82
CA ILE A 169 -10.39 -7.63 -13.66
C ILE A 169 -8.91 -7.33 -13.90
N GLU A 170 -8.38 -7.68 -15.08
CA GLU A 170 -6.98 -7.42 -15.47
C GLU A 170 -6.65 -5.92 -15.49
N ASP A 171 -7.54 -5.10 -16.04
CA ASP A 171 -7.38 -3.64 -16.10
C ASP A 171 -7.34 -3.03 -14.69
N ASN A 172 -8.25 -3.48 -13.81
CA ASN A 172 -8.27 -3.06 -12.40
C ASN A 172 -6.99 -3.49 -11.66
N PHE A 173 -6.49 -4.72 -11.89
CA PHE A 173 -5.20 -5.16 -11.35
C PHE A 173 -4.04 -4.29 -11.81
N GLU A 174 -4.00 -3.95 -13.10
CA GLU A 174 -2.94 -3.10 -13.65
C GLU A 174 -2.96 -1.71 -13.01
N GLN A 175 -4.15 -1.14 -12.80
CA GLN A 175 -4.31 0.15 -12.14
C GLN A 175 -3.88 0.10 -10.66
N ILE A 176 -4.25 -0.94 -9.92
CA ILE A 176 -3.78 -1.14 -8.54
C ILE A 176 -2.25 -1.26 -8.50
N MET A 177 -1.67 -2.10 -9.36
CA MET A 177 -0.22 -2.30 -9.40
C MET A 177 0.53 -1.02 -9.78
N LYS A 178 0.02 -0.25 -10.75
CA LYS A 178 0.59 1.06 -11.12
C LYS A 178 0.58 2.02 -9.94
N THR A 179 -0.52 2.03 -9.19
CA THR A 179 -0.67 2.83 -7.97
C THR A 179 0.35 2.45 -6.91
N LEU A 180 0.44 1.16 -6.58
CA LEU A 180 1.38 0.67 -5.56
C LEU A 180 2.86 0.86 -5.98
N LYS A 181 3.21 0.69 -7.27
CA LYS A 181 4.56 0.99 -7.80
C LYS A 181 4.90 2.47 -7.69
N SER A 182 3.93 3.35 -7.95
CA SER A 182 4.09 4.80 -7.78
C SER A 182 4.41 5.14 -6.33
N ILE A 183 3.64 4.60 -5.38
CA ILE A 183 3.87 4.76 -3.93
C ILE A 183 5.26 4.25 -3.56
N GLU A 184 5.63 3.04 -3.98
CA GLU A 184 6.94 2.47 -3.70
C GLU A 184 8.06 3.41 -4.18
N LYS A 185 7.99 3.91 -5.41
CA LYS A 185 8.98 4.82 -5.99
C LYS A 185 9.08 6.13 -5.19
N GLN A 186 7.95 6.72 -4.81
CA GLN A 186 7.91 7.96 -4.04
C GLN A 186 8.61 7.84 -2.67
N PHE A 187 8.49 6.67 -2.02
CA PHE A 187 9.05 6.43 -0.69
C PHE A 187 10.46 5.81 -0.73
N ALA A 188 10.83 5.10 -1.80
CA ALA A 188 12.15 4.46 -1.96
C ALA A 188 13.29 5.43 -2.29
N LEU A 189 12.99 6.56 -2.97
CA LEU A 189 13.98 7.58 -3.35
C LEU A 189 14.73 8.24 -2.17
N GLN A 190 14.36 7.92 -0.92
CA GLN A 190 14.97 8.46 0.30
C GLN A 190 15.63 7.41 1.20
N ALA A 191 15.70 6.13 0.80
CA ALA A 191 16.36 5.10 1.60
C ALA A 191 17.90 5.13 1.53
N ASN A 192 18.48 5.96 0.66
CA ASN A 192 19.92 6.10 0.42
C ASN A 192 20.51 7.42 0.96
N GLY A 193 19.83 8.09 1.89
CA GLY A 193 20.28 9.32 2.54
C GLY A 193 20.51 9.14 4.02
#